data_AF-A0A5E3XMC3-F1
#
_entry.id   AF-A0A5E3XMC3-F1
#
_cell.length_a   1.000
_cell.length_b   1.000
_cell.length_c   1.000
_cell.angle_alpha   90.00
_cell.angle_beta   90.00
_cell.angle_gamma   90.00
#
_symmetry.space_group_name_H-M   'P 1'
#
loop_
_entity.id
_entity.type
_entity.pdbx_description
1 polymer ?
#
loop_
_entity_poly.entity_id
_entity_poly.type
_entity_poly.pdbx_seq_one_letter_code
_entity_poly.pdbx_strand_id
1 'polypeptide(L)'
;MPGLGFPTPNPDAVDPTTGEPLLQSQSPTEWGPALPAILASKCPVFVTGFSPTDVERDVRSLSRTPGVAGEFDWVLTPGENAFGSLKWEVADFDPRVMIKTNWGVWGIRGKRRDVQERGRFFGLF
;
A
#
# COMPACT_ATOMS: atom_id res chain seq x y z
N MET A 1 12.16 0.55 -7.74
CA MET A 1 12.20 0.38 -6.27
C MET A 1 11.26 -0.77 -5.94
N PRO A 2 11.61 -1.69 -5.02
CA PRO A 2 10.74 -2.80 -4.66
C PRO A 2 9.39 -2.32 -4.08
N GLY A 3 8.36 -3.15 -4.18
CA GLY A 3 7.03 -2.84 -3.63
C GLY A 3 7.00 -2.79 -2.11
N LEU A 4 5.90 -2.30 -1.54
CA LEU A 4 5.69 -2.10 -0.10
C LEU A 4 5.93 -3.36 0.74
N GLY A 5 5.57 -4.53 0.22
CA GLY A 5 5.69 -5.80 0.93
C GLY A 5 6.99 -6.56 0.67
N PHE A 6 7.96 -5.94 0.00
CA PHE A 6 9.29 -6.52 -0.17
C PHE A 6 10.17 -6.22 1.04
N PRO A 7 11.18 -7.06 1.34
CA PRO A 7 12.20 -6.74 2.32
C PRO A 7 12.91 -5.43 1.99
N THR A 8 13.29 -4.70 3.03
CA THR A 8 14.17 -3.55 2.91
C THR A 8 15.55 -3.97 2.41
N PRO A 9 16.22 -3.15 1.57
CA PRO A 9 17.58 -3.44 1.12
C PRO A 9 18.62 -3.23 2.23
N ASN A 10 18.27 -2.58 3.33
CA ASN A 10 19.16 -2.40 4.47
C ASN A 10 19.25 -3.69 5.29
N PRO A 11 20.40 -4.41 5.32
CA PRO A 11 20.52 -5.68 6.01
C PRO A 11 20.38 -5.57 7.54
N ASP A 12 20.62 -4.39 8.10
CA ASP A 12 20.55 -4.15 9.55
C ASP A 12 19.12 -3.84 10.02
N ALA A 13 18.20 -3.60 9.09
CA ALA A 13 16.80 -3.28 9.39
C ALA A 13 15.98 -4.57 9.53
N VAL A 14 16.08 -5.19 10.71
CA VAL A 14 15.35 -6.41 11.09
C VAL A 14 14.32 -6.14 12.20
N ASP A 15 13.27 -6.94 12.24
CA ASP A 15 12.30 -6.94 13.33
C ASP A 15 12.98 -7.49 14.61
N PRO A 16 12.96 -6.74 15.73
CA PRO A 16 13.65 -7.14 16.95
C PRO A 16 13.05 -8.37 17.64
N THR A 17 11.81 -8.73 17.29
CA THR A 17 11.06 -9.84 17.88
C THR A 17 11.25 -11.13 17.08
N THR A 18 11.18 -11.03 15.75
CA THR A 18 11.24 -12.21 14.86
C THR A 18 12.62 -12.43 14.23
N GLY A 19 13.48 -11.42 14.19
CA GLY A 19 14.79 -11.48 13.50
C GLY A 19 14.71 -11.43 11.97
N GLU A 20 13.50 -11.42 11.41
CA GLU A 20 13.24 -11.30 9.97
C GLU A 20 13.49 -9.86 9.46
N PRO A 21 13.89 -9.68 8.19
CA PRO A 21 14.03 -8.36 7.58
C PRO A 21 12.72 -7.56 7.61
N LEU A 22 12.81 -6.26 7.94
CA LEU A 22 11.67 -5.36 7.87
C LEU A 22 11.17 -5.24 6.43
N LEU A 23 9.86 -5.14 6.25
CA LEU A 23 9.28 -4.81 4.96
C LEU A 23 9.49 -3.34 4.63
N GLN A 24 9.47 -2.98 3.35
CA GLN A 24 9.60 -1.58 2.91
C GLN A 24 8.57 -0.66 3.56
N SER A 25 7.34 -1.15 3.75
CA SER A 25 6.26 -0.41 4.42
C SER A 25 6.53 -0.09 5.89
N GLN A 26 7.48 -0.80 6.52
CA GLN A 26 7.85 -0.64 7.93
C GLN A 26 9.25 -0.03 8.09
N SER A 27 10.06 -0.01 7.04
CA SER A 27 11.43 0.48 7.10
C SER A 27 11.47 2.01 7.33
N PRO A 28 12.30 2.49 8.28
CA PRO A 28 12.36 3.91 8.63
C PRO A 28 12.98 4.78 7.54
N THR A 29 13.73 4.20 6.62
CA THR A 29 14.39 4.91 5.51
C THR A 29 13.64 4.80 4.19
N GLU A 30 12.58 4.00 4.14
CA GLU A 30 11.80 3.73 2.93
C GLU A 30 10.36 4.28 3.10
N TRP A 31 9.34 3.42 3.02
CA TRP A 31 7.93 3.82 3.06
C TRP A 31 7.37 4.01 4.46
N GLY A 32 8.04 3.52 5.51
CA GLY A 32 7.59 3.61 6.90
C GLY A 32 7.13 5.01 7.33
N PRO A 33 7.93 6.07 7.14
CA PRO A 33 7.51 7.44 7.46
C PRO A 33 6.57 8.05 6.42
N ALA A 34 6.66 7.63 5.16
CA ALA A 34 5.89 8.21 4.06
C ALA A 34 4.41 7.80 4.09
N LEU A 35 4.11 6.54 4.43
CA LEU A 35 2.74 6.03 4.44
C LEU A 35 1.85 6.80 5.43
N PRO A 36 2.22 7.02 6.71
CA PRO A 36 1.44 7.86 7.62
C PRO A 36 1.23 9.29 7.11
N ALA A 37 2.25 9.90 6.51
CA ALA A 37 2.15 11.25 5.95
C ALA A 37 1.15 11.31 4.79
N ILE A 38 1.16 10.31 3.91
CA ILE A 38 0.18 10.16 2.83
C ILE A 38 -1.23 10.03 3.42
N LEU A 39 -1.44 9.17 4.41
CA LEU A 39 -2.75 9.01 5.06
C LEU A 39 -3.21 10.27 5.80
N ALA A 40 -2.28 11.03 6.38
CA ALA A 40 -2.58 12.30 7.03
C ALA A 40 -3.09 13.34 6.04
N SER A 41 -2.54 13.39 4.82
CA SER A 41 -2.94 14.35 3.77
C SER A 41 -4.38 14.20 3.30
N LYS A 42 -5.00 13.02 3.48
CA LYS A 42 -6.32 12.65 2.93
C LYS A 42 -6.40 12.76 1.40
N CYS A 43 -5.28 12.91 0.71
CA CYS A 43 -5.20 12.79 -0.74
C CYS A 43 -5.18 11.31 -1.14
N PRO A 44 -5.91 10.91 -2.19
CA PRO A 44 -5.82 9.56 -2.71
C PRO A 44 -4.46 9.34 -3.37
N VAL A 45 -3.86 8.17 -3.12
CA VAL A 45 -2.66 7.70 -3.82
C VAL A 45 -3.01 6.42 -4.56
N PHE A 46 -2.60 6.36 -5.82
CA PHE A 46 -2.74 5.19 -6.67
C PHE A 46 -1.38 4.53 -6.86
N VAL A 47 -1.38 3.21 -6.78
CA VAL A 47 -0.18 2.37 -6.90
C VAL A 47 -0.44 1.33 -7.97
N THR A 48 0.60 1.03 -8.75
CA THR A 48 0.58 -0.01 -9.77
C THR A 48 1.50 -1.16 -9.37
N GLY A 49 1.12 -2.39 -9.73
CA GLY A 49 1.91 -3.59 -9.48
C GLY A 49 2.24 -4.35 -10.76
N PHE A 50 3.29 -5.17 -10.70
CA PHE A 50 3.83 -5.88 -11.85
C PHE A 50 3.16 -7.22 -12.15
N SER A 51 2.60 -7.84 -11.11
CA SER A 51 1.96 -9.15 -11.17
C SER A 51 0.88 -9.28 -10.08
N PRO A 52 -0.03 -10.27 -10.18
CA PRO A 52 -0.99 -10.55 -9.12
C PRO A 52 -0.32 -10.76 -7.75
N THR A 53 0.78 -11.50 -7.72
CA THR A 53 1.52 -11.83 -6.51
C THR A 53 2.13 -10.59 -5.86
N ASP A 54 2.65 -9.65 -6.65
CA ASP A 54 3.25 -8.42 -6.13
C ASP A 54 2.18 -7.51 -5.53
N VAL A 55 1.04 -7.36 -6.20
CA VAL A 55 -0.10 -6.59 -5.68
C VAL A 55 -0.60 -7.18 -4.37
N GLU A 56 -0.78 -8.50 -4.30
CA GLU A 56 -1.23 -9.16 -3.08
C GLU A 56 -0.25 -8.96 -1.92
N ARG A 57 1.06 -9.05 -2.21
CA ARG A 57 2.13 -8.83 -1.22
C ARG A 57 2.09 -7.42 -0.65
N ASP A 58 1.93 -6.40 -1.49
CA ASP A 58 1.88 -5.00 -1.07
C ASP A 58 0.60 -4.69 -0.25
N VAL A 59 -0.55 -5.23 -0.68
CA VAL A 59 -1.82 -5.07 0.05
C VAL A 59 -1.74 -5.74 1.43
N ARG A 60 -1.12 -6.91 1.50
CA ARG A 60 -0.92 -7.64 2.75
C ARG A 60 0.02 -6.89 3.70
N SER A 61 1.05 -6.22 3.19
CA SER A 61 1.97 -5.44 4.03
C SER A 61 1.28 -4.22 4.62
N LEU A 62 0.43 -3.50 3.86
CA LEU A 62 -0.36 -2.38 4.38
C LEU A 62 -1.25 -2.78 5.55
N SER A 63 -1.87 -3.97 5.47
CA SER A 63 -2.77 -4.48 6.52
C SER A 63 -2.02 -4.91 7.79
N ARG A 64 -0.70 -5.04 7.74
CA ARG A 64 0.16 -5.43 8.87
C ARG A 64 1.06 -4.30 9.37
N THR A 65 1.11 -3.18 8.65
CA THR A 65 2.03 -2.08 8.96
C THR A 65 1.48 -1.24 10.12
N PRO A 66 2.23 -1.09 11.23
CA PRO A 66 1.80 -0.25 12.35
C PRO A 66 1.53 1.19 11.93
N GLY A 67 0.42 1.77 12.41
CA GLY A 67 0.02 3.14 12.06
C GLY A 67 -0.59 3.32 10.66
N VAL A 68 -0.64 2.25 9.86
CA VAL A 68 -1.26 2.23 8.52
C VAL A 68 -2.45 1.28 8.50
N ALA A 69 -2.31 0.11 9.12
CA ALA A 69 -3.35 -0.90 9.21
C ALA A 69 -4.64 -0.31 9.80
N GLY A 70 -5.73 -0.33 9.02
CA GLY A 70 -7.03 0.17 9.45
C GLY A 70 -7.20 1.70 9.40
N GLU A 71 -6.18 2.47 9.03
CA GLU A 71 -6.22 3.94 8.95
C GLU A 71 -6.47 4.49 7.53
N PHE A 72 -6.73 3.61 6.57
CA PHE A 72 -7.07 3.96 5.20
C PHE A 72 -8.41 3.38 4.76
N ASP A 73 -9.00 4.02 3.76
CA ASP A 73 -10.13 3.54 2.97
C ASP A 73 -9.65 3.19 1.56
N TRP A 74 -10.29 2.18 0.96
CA TRP A 74 -10.08 1.85 -0.45
C TRP A 74 -10.74 2.89 -1.34
N VAL A 75 -9.95 3.54 -2.17
CA VAL A 75 -10.42 4.40 -3.27
C VAL A 75 -10.65 3.54 -4.51
N LEU A 76 -9.75 2.58 -4.73
CA LEU A 76 -9.84 1.57 -5.77
C LEU A 76 -9.35 0.26 -5.19
N THR A 77 -10.22 -0.75 -5.22
CA THR A 77 -9.90 -2.09 -4.76
C THR A 77 -8.83 -2.73 -5.66
N PRO A 78 -7.85 -3.45 -5.11
CA PRO A 78 -6.80 -4.05 -5.91
C PRO A 78 -7.31 -5.05 -6.95
N GLY A 79 -6.78 -4.95 -8.15
CA GLY A 79 -7.11 -5.82 -9.26
C GLY A 79 -6.30 -5.51 -10.52
N GLU A 80 -6.64 -6.23 -11.59
CA GLU A 80 -6.06 -6.01 -12.92
C GLU A 80 -6.43 -4.62 -13.45
N ASN A 81 -5.46 -3.96 -14.05
CA ASN A 81 -5.64 -2.65 -14.65
C ASN A 81 -6.27 -2.78 -16.05
N ALA A 82 -7.48 -2.25 -16.22
CA ALA A 82 -8.17 -2.23 -17.51
C ALA A 82 -7.41 -1.46 -18.60
N PHE A 83 -6.54 -0.52 -18.21
CA PHE A 83 -5.63 0.22 -19.08
C PHE A 83 -4.17 -0.27 -18.94
N GLY A 84 -4.02 -1.54 -18.56
CA GLY A 84 -2.74 -2.21 -18.39
C GLY A 84 -1.95 -2.26 -19.69
N SER A 85 -0.63 -2.22 -19.55
CA SER A 85 0.29 -2.30 -20.67
C SER A 85 0.16 -3.65 -21.38
N LEU A 86 0.23 -3.60 -22.71
CA LEU A 86 0.40 -4.78 -23.54
C LEU A 86 1.88 -5.14 -23.71
N LYS A 87 2.78 -4.18 -23.47
CA LYS A 87 4.23 -4.38 -23.54
C LYS A 87 4.71 -5.22 -22.35
N TRP A 88 5.46 -6.26 -22.66
CA TRP A 88 6.22 -7.04 -21.69
C TRP A 88 7.64 -6.49 -21.59
N GLU A 89 8.14 -6.43 -20.37
CA GLU A 89 9.51 -6.02 -20.05
C GLU A 89 10.22 -7.14 -19.32
N VAL A 90 11.53 -7.23 -19.52
CA VAL A 90 12.38 -8.18 -18.80
C VAL A 90 12.61 -7.59 -17.41
N ALA A 91 12.46 -8.41 -16.36
CA ALA A 91 12.67 -7.95 -14.99
C ALA A 91 14.15 -7.69 -14.72
N ASP A 92 14.46 -6.56 -14.09
CA ASP A 92 15.85 -6.17 -13.78
C ASP A 92 16.55 -7.13 -12.80
N PHE A 93 15.79 -7.84 -11.96
CA PHE A 93 16.33 -8.76 -10.96
C PHE A 93 16.56 -10.18 -11.47
N ASP A 94 15.87 -10.61 -12.52
CA ASP A 94 16.05 -11.91 -13.16
C ASP A 94 15.62 -11.83 -14.64
N PRO A 95 16.57 -11.96 -15.60
CA PRO A 95 16.25 -11.82 -17.01
C PRO A 95 15.35 -12.94 -17.57
N ARG A 96 15.11 -14.01 -16.80
CA ARG A 96 14.20 -15.09 -17.17
C ARG A 96 12.74 -14.78 -16.85
N VAL A 97 12.50 -13.71 -16.09
CA VAL A 97 11.17 -13.28 -15.69
C VAL A 97 10.74 -12.11 -16.56
N MET A 98 9.55 -12.22 -17.14
CA MET A 98 8.89 -11.13 -17.86
C MET A 98 7.77 -10.55 -17.03
N ILE A 99 7.66 -9.22 -17.00
CA ILE A 99 6.67 -8.49 -16.23
C ILE A 99 5.93 -7.46 -17.10
N LYS A 100 4.76 -7.04 -16.61
CA LYS A 100 4.05 -5.87 -17.14
C LYS A 100 4.10 -4.78 -16.09
N THR A 101 4.67 -3.63 -16.42
CA THR A 101 5.00 -2.56 -15.45
C THR A 101 3.80 -1.98 -14.70
N ASN A 102 2.58 -2.14 -15.22
CA ASN A 102 1.36 -1.63 -14.61
C ASN A 102 0.20 -2.65 -14.69
N TRP A 103 0.50 -3.95 -14.59
CA TRP A 103 -0.50 -5.02 -14.66
C TRP A 103 -1.66 -4.79 -13.68
N GLY A 104 -1.36 -4.47 -12.42
CA GLY A 104 -2.37 -4.23 -11.40
C GLY A 104 -2.44 -2.77 -11.01
N VAL A 105 -3.60 -2.33 -10.53
CA VAL A 105 -3.81 -0.98 -10.00
C VAL A 105 -4.68 -1.03 -8.74
N TRP A 106 -4.35 -0.19 -7.78
CA TRP A 106 -5.11 -0.03 -6.54
C TRP A 106 -4.91 1.37 -5.98
N GLY A 107 -5.78 1.78 -5.06
CA GLY A 107 -5.72 3.12 -4.51
C GLY A 107 -6.24 3.20 -3.08
N ILE A 108 -5.51 3.94 -2.25
CA ILE A 108 -5.84 4.17 -0.84
C ILE A 108 -5.90 5.66 -0.53
N ARG A 109 -6.66 5.99 0.50
CA ARG A 109 -6.74 7.33 1.08
C ARG A 109 -6.87 7.20 2.58
N GLY A 110 -6.27 8.09 3.36
CA GLY A 110 -6.49 8.10 4.81
C GLY A 110 -7.95 8.34 5.19
N LYS A 111 -8.40 7.66 6.25
CA LYS A 111 -9.78 7.76 6.75
C LYS A 111 -10.17 9.19 7.10
N ARG A 112 -11.41 9.56 6.77
CA ARG A 112 -12.04 10.79 7.27
C ARG A 112 -12.92 10.44 8.45
N ARG A 113 -12.82 11.19 9.54
CA ARG A 113 -13.69 11.08 10.70
C ARG A 113 -14.58 12.31 10.68
N ASP A 114 -15.70 12.22 9.98
CA ASP A 114 -16.68 13.29 9.99
C ASP A 114 -17.44 13.22 11.30
N VAL A 115 -17.30 14.26 12.13
CA VAL A 115 -18.07 14.38 13.37
C VAL A 115 -19.50 14.73 12.97
N GLN A 116 -20.38 13.74 13.04
CA GLN A 116 -21.82 13.99 13.01
C GLN A 116 -22.19 14.55 14.38
N GLU A 117 -22.40 15.87 14.48
CA GLU A 117 -23.08 16.41 15.65
C GLU A 117 -24.43 15.71 15.73
N ARG A 118 -24.69 15.03 16.85
CA ARG A 118 -25.97 14.39 17.12
C ARG A 118 -27.00 15.50 17.25
N GLY A 119 -27.54 15.93 16.12
CA GLY A 119 -28.62 16.91 16.08
C GLY A 119 -29.71 16.40 17.01
N ARG A 120 -30.03 17.20 18.03
CA ARG A 120 -31.31 17.12 18.73
C ARG A 120 -32.39 17.34 17.67
N PHE A 121 -32.72 16.31 16.91
CA PHE A 121 -33.97 16.28 16.18
C PHE A 121 -35.06 16.08 17.22
N PHE A 122 -35.57 17.25 17.60
CA PHE A 122 -36.76 17.52 18.38
C PHE A 122 -37.77 16.38 18.35
N GLY A 123 -38.20 15.97 19.54
CA GLY A 123 -39.53 15.43 19.71
C GLY A 123 -40.53 16.46 19.22
N LEU A 124 -41.24 16.13 18.15
CA LEU A 124 -42.55 16.68 17.83
C LEU A 124 -43.27 15.76 16.83
N PHE A 125 -43.51 14.52 17.23
CA PHE A 125 -44.67 13.71 16.86
C PHE A 125 -44.96 12.76 18.03
#